data_AF-A0A9C8HZ16-F1
#
_entry.id   AF-A0A9C8HZ16-F1
#
_cell.length_a   1.000
_cell.length_b   1.000
_cell.length_c   1.000
_cell.angle_alpha   90.00
_cell.angle_beta   90.00
_cell.angle_gamma   90.00
#
_symmetry.space_group_name_H-M   'P 1'
#
loop_
_entity.id
_entity.type
_entity.pdbx_description
1 polymer ?
#
loop_
_entity_poly.entity_id
_entity_poly.type
_entity_poly.pdbx_seq_one_letter_code
_entity_poly.pdbx_strand_id
1 'polypeptide(L)'
;MKIFLRIFSNLALALASGLMFEYAFVPNKLFFFIFFAFVPLLFAIEKEKPLSAFFYGWLTGFVFFIFHYYWLTTIWGMKFVLILVLYIAVYYGVFALILRMLKVNENVSLKKIFTICTIWVIGEWLRGHILGGYSTGSLAHALFEKPLLIQISDLGGFYLVSFFVLWINLIIYSILTNAVSIENKKRIIVFSMIIFSILSIYSVIQFR
;
A
#
# COMPACT_ATOMS: atom_id res chain seq x y z
N MET A 1 16.25 5.47 -26.57
CA MET A 1 16.54 6.31 -25.38
C MET A 1 15.35 6.51 -24.45
N LYS A 2 14.18 7.01 -24.91
CA LYS A 2 13.00 7.26 -24.04
C LYS A 2 12.46 6.04 -23.29
N ILE A 3 12.43 4.87 -23.93
CA ILE A 3 11.96 3.61 -23.31
C ILE A 3 12.91 3.17 -22.18
N PHE A 4 14.22 3.20 -22.43
CA PHE A 4 15.23 2.83 -21.45
C PHE A 4 15.19 3.72 -20.20
N LEU A 5 15.10 5.04 -20.39
CA LEU A 5 14.96 5.99 -19.28
C LEU A 5 13.67 5.74 -18.47
N ARG A 6 12.57 5.39 -19.14
CA ARG A 6 11.31 5.06 -18.47
C ARG A 6 11.43 3.80 -17.61
N ILE A 7 12.02 2.73 -18.15
CA ILE A 7 12.24 1.49 -17.40
C ILE A 7 13.09 1.77 -16.17
N PHE A 8 14.20 2.49 -16.31
CA PHE A 8 15.07 2.83 -15.19
C PHE A 8 14.34 3.66 -14.13
N SER A 9 13.57 4.67 -14.56
CA SER A 9 12.75 5.49 -13.65
C SER A 9 11.72 4.64 -12.90
N ASN A 10 11.03 3.73 -13.59
CA ASN A 10 9.99 2.89 -12.97
C ASN A 10 10.59 1.87 -12.01
N LEU A 11 11.78 1.33 -12.33
CA LEU A 11 12.55 0.50 -11.40
C LEU A 11 12.90 1.29 -10.13
N ALA A 12 13.47 2.49 -10.28
CA ALA A 12 13.83 3.34 -9.14
C ALA A 12 12.61 3.66 -8.26
N LEU A 13 11.46 3.96 -8.86
CA LEU A 13 10.21 4.22 -8.16
C LEU A 13 9.67 2.98 -7.42
N ALA A 14 9.71 1.80 -8.04
CA ALA A 14 9.30 0.54 -7.39
C ALA A 14 10.23 0.17 -6.22
N LEU A 15 11.55 0.34 -6.39
CA LEU A 15 12.53 0.14 -5.32
C LEU A 15 12.29 1.14 -4.17
N ALA A 16 12.08 2.43 -4.49
CA ALA A 16 11.80 3.46 -3.50
C ALA A 16 10.52 3.14 -2.70
N SER A 17 9.45 2.73 -3.38
CA SER A 17 8.21 2.27 -2.75
C SER A 17 8.47 1.11 -1.77
N GLY A 18 9.21 0.08 -2.21
CA GLY A 18 9.52 -1.08 -1.37
C GLY A 18 10.33 -0.72 -0.13
N LEU A 19 11.31 0.17 -0.28
CA LEU A 19 12.10 0.69 0.84
C LEU A 19 11.23 1.52 1.79
N MET A 20 10.38 2.42 1.28
CA MET A 20 9.46 3.21 2.11
C MET A 20 8.55 2.33 2.96
N PHE A 21 8.06 1.19 2.42
CA PHE A 21 7.37 0.20 3.24
C PHE A 21 8.27 -0.28 4.37
N GLU A 22 9.45 -0.81 4.08
CA GLU A 22 10.35 -1.34 5.11
C GLU A 22 10.69 -0.32 6.20
N TYR A 23 11.02 0.92 5.82
CA TYR A 23 11.34 1.98 6.78
C TYR A 23 10.16 2.37 7.69
N ALA A 24 8.91 2.09 7.27
CA ALA A 24 7.75 2.31 8.13
C ALA A 24 7.64 1.28 9.27
N PHE A 25 8.31 0.13 9.17
CA PHE A 25 8.29 -0.93 10.18
C PHE A 25 9.50 -0.87 11.13
N VAL A 26 9.46 -1.72 12.17
CA VAL A 26 10.57 -1.94 13.10
C VAL A 26 11.77 -2.53 12.32
N PRO A 27 13.02 -2.08 12.59
CA PRO A 27 13.45 -1.21 13.69
C PRO A 27 13.37 0.29 13.42
N ASN A 28 13.15 0.73 12.18
CA ASN A 28 13.24 2.14 11.79
C ASN A 28 12.10 2.99 12.36
N LYS A 29 10.89 2.42 12.44
CA LYS A 29 9.69 3.05 13.05
C LYS A 29 9.31 4.41 12.43
N LEU A 30 9.68 4.66 11.18
CA LEU A 30 9.33 5.89 10.45
C LEU A 30 7.93 5.75 9.86
N PHE A 31 6.93 5.58 10.74
CA PHE A 31 5.56 5.22 10.42
C PHE A 31 4.93 6.11 9.34
N PHE A 32 5.33 7.38 9.24
CA PHE A 32 4.81 8.31 8.25
C PHE A 32 5.02 7.83 6.82
N PHE A 33 6.07 7.05 6.53
CA PHE A 33 6.31 6.52 5.19
C PHE A 33 5.18 5.64 4.68
N ILE A 34 4.42 4.96 5.55
CA ILE A 34 3.32 4.09 5.12
C ILE A 34 2.22 4.86 4.37
N PHE A 35 2.06 6.16 4.66
CA PHE A 35 1.10 7.04 4.00
C PHE A 35 1.56 7.52 2.62
N PHE A 36 2.82 7.29 2.25
CA PHE A 36 3.41 7.68 0.97
C PHE A 36 3.98 6.50 0.17
N ALA A 37 4.12 5.32 0.79
CA ALA A 37 4.85 4.19 0.22
C ALA A 37 4.26 3.71 -1.12
N PHE A 38 2.94 3.75 -1.33
CA PHE A 38 2.36 3.38 -2.63
C PHE A 38 2.52 4.44 -3.71
N VAL A 39 2.78 5.70 -3.35
CA VAL A 39 2.77 6.81 -4.32
C VAL A 39 3.83 6.63 -5.41
N PRO A 40 5.10 6.28 -5.11
CA PRO A 40 6.09 5.98 -6.15
C PRO A 40 5.68 4.81 -7.04
N LEU A 41 5.13 3.72 -6.48
CA LEU A 41 4.66 2.57 -7.26
C LEU A 41 3.52 2.97 -8.22
N LEU A 42 2.57 3.81 -7.78
CA LEU A 42 1.48 4.31 -8.63
C LEU A 42 2.04 5.09 -9.84
N PHE A 43 3.07 5.93 -9.63
CA PHE A 43 3.80 6.60 -10.72
C PHE A 43 4.61 5.63 -11.59
N ALA A 44 5.15 4.55 -11.04
CA ALA A 44 5.89 3.56 -11.82
C ALA A 44 4.97 2.82 -12.81
N ILE A 45 3.72 2.59 -12.42
CA ILE A 45 2.78 1.78 -13.21
C ILE A 45 1.84 2.60 -14.09
N GLU A 46 1.62 3.90 -13.84
CA GLU A 46 0.55 4.70 -14.49
C GLU A 46 0.47 4.61 -16.02
N LYS A 47 1.60 4.40 -16.70
CA LYS A 47 1.71 4.34 -18.18
C LYS A 47 2.09 2.94 -18.68
N GLU A 48 2.09 1.96 -17.80
CA GLU A 48 2.52 0.60 -18.09
C GLU A 48 1.35 -0.32 -18.45
N LYS A 49 1.67 -1.42 -19.15
CA LYS A 49 0.72 -2.51 -19.40
C LYS A 49 0.49 -3.29 -18.09
N PRO A 50 -0.64 -4.00 -17.93
CA PRO A 50 -0.94 -4.74 -16.70
C PRO A 50 0.16 -5.73 -16.27
N LEU A 51 0.78 -6.44 -17.22
CA LEU A 51 1.86 -7.37 -16.92
C LEU A 51 3.18 -6.68 -16.48
N SER A 52 3.50 -5.53 -17.07
CA SER A 52 4.64 -4.71 -16.62
C SER A 52 4.38 -4.16 -15.21
N ALA A 53 3.14 -3.74 -14.93
CA ALA A 53 2.76 -3.29 -13.59
C ALA A 53 2.79 -4.40 -12.55
N PHE A 54 2.41 -5.63 -12.93
CA PHE A 54 2.63 -6.80 -12.10
C PHE A 54 4.09 -6.92 -11.68
N PHE A 55 5.02 -6.79 -12.63
CA PHE A 55 6.45 -6.88 -12.32
C PHE A 55 6.91 -5.77 -11.35
N TYR A 56 6.53 -4.50 -11.57
CA TYR A 56 6.92 -3.41 -10.66
C TYR A 56 6.28 -3.54 -9.28
N GLY A 57 5.03 -4.00 -9.19
CA GLY A 57 4.37 -4.29 -7.93
C GLY A 57 5.04 -5.47 -7.20
N TRP A 58 5.35 -6.54 -7.92
CA TRP A 58 6.05 -7.69 -7.37
C TRP A 58 7.45 -7.28 -6.86
N LEU A 59 8.19 -6.48 -7.63
CA LEU A 59 9.50 -5.96 -7.21
C LEU A 59 9.38 -5.11 -5.94
N THR A 60 8.36 -4.26 -5.84
CA THR A 60 8.07 -3.48 -4.63
C THR A 60 7.87 -4.39 -3.42
N GLY A 61 7.01 -5.42 -3.56
CA GLY A 61 6.75 -6.39 -2.50
C GLY A 61 8.01 -7.20 -2.14
N PHE A 62 8.79 -7.61 -3.14
CA PHE A 62 10.05 -8.34 -2.94
C PHE A 62 11.05 -7.52 -2.12
N VAL A 63 11.27 -6.26 -2.50
CA VAL A 63 12.16 -5.34 -1.78
C VAL A 63 11.67 -5.13 -0.35
N PHE A 64 10.37 -4.93 -0.14
CA PHE A 64 9.85 -4.81 1.21
C PHE A 64 10.11 -6.09 2.03
N PHE A 65 9.64 -7.24 1.55
CA PHE A 65 9.64 -8.46 2.34
C PHE A 65 11.02 -9.10 2.53
N ILE A 66 11.99 -8.88 1.62
CA ILE A 66 13.33 -9.42 1.82
C ILE A 66 14.03 -8.82 3.04
N PHE A 67 13.80 -7.54 3.32
CA PHE A 67 14.30 -6.88 4.52
C PHE A 67 13.40 -7.21 5.72
N HIS A 68 12.08 -7.07 5.57
CA HIS A 68 11.12 -7.27 6.65
C HIS A 68 11.19 -8.67 7.27
N TYR A 69 11.46 -9.70 6.46
CA TYR A 69 11.56 -11.09 6.91
C TYR A 69 12.99 -11.62 7.00
N TYR A 70 14.00 -10.75 6.88
CA TYR A 70 15.40 -11.17 6.99
C TYR A 70 15.69 -11.91 8.31
N TRP A 71 15.07 -11.47 9.42
CA TRP A 71 15.26 -12.09 10.73
C TRP A 71 14.83 -13.57 10.78
N LEU A 72 13.87 -13.99 9.96
CA LEU A 72 13.40 -15.39 9.90
C LEU A 72 14.48 -16.34 9.37
N THR A 73 15.53 -15.83 8.74
CA THR A 73 16.63 -16.66 8.22
C THR A 73 17.38 -17.37 9.35
N THR A 74 17.37 -16.81 10.56
CA THR A 74 17.98 -17.43 11.75
C THR A 74 17.20 -18.65 12.26
N ILE A 75 15.91 -18.76 11.90
CA ILE A 75 15.01 -19.82 12.38
C ILE A 75 14.77 -20.87 11.29
N TRP A 76 14.45 -20.42 10.06
CA TRP A 76 13.99 -21.30 8.96
C TRP A 76 15.02 -21.43 7.82
N GLY A 77 16.13 -20.70 7.90
CA GLY A 77 17.17 -20.70 6.88
C GLY A 77 16.83 -19.85 5.64
N MET A 78 17.88 -19.43 4.93
CA MET A 78 17.78 -18.49 3.80
C MET A 78 16.90 -19.02 2.66
N LYS A 79 16.97 -20.31 2.33
CA LYS A 79 16.20 -20.90 1.22
C LYS A 79 14.69 -20.79 1.45
N PHE A 80 14.23 -21.08 2.67
CA PHE A 80 12.80 -21.00 3.01
C PHE A 80 12.30 -19.57 2.98
N VAL A 81 13.05 -18.63 3.59
CA VAL A 81 12.69 -17.21 3.59
C VAL A 81 12.64 -16.64 2.18
N LEU A 82 13.57 -17.02 1.30
CA LEU A 82 13.53 -16.56 -0.09
C LEU A 82 12.26 -17.04 -0.80
N ILE A 83 11.88 -18.31 -0.64
CA ILE A 83 10.63 -18.84 -1.22
C ILE A 83 9.41 -18.09 -0.67
N LEU A 84 9.38 -17.84 0.65
CA LEU A 84 8.32 -17.09 1.31
C LEU A 84 8.21 -15.66 0.74
N VAL A 85 9.32 -14.94 0.61
CA VAL A 85 9.36 -13.58 0.07
C VAL A 85 8.89 -13.56 -1.39
N LEU A 86 9.39 -14.48 -2.22
CA LEU A 86 8.99 -14.59 -3.63
C LEU A 86 7.47 -14.83 -3.76
N TYR A 87 6.91 -15.68 -2.90
CA TYR A 87 5.48 -15.96 -2.82
C TYR A 87 4.66 -14.75 -2.35
N ILE A 88 5.02 -14.14 -1.23
CA ILE A 88 4.25 -13.02 -0.64
C ILE A 88 4.34 -11.77 -1.54
N ALA A 89 5.45 -11.54 -2.22
CA ALA A 89 5.59 -10.46 -3.19
C ALA A 89 4.58 -10.55 -4.35
N VAL A 90 4.08 -11.75 -4.70
CA VAL A 90 3.05 -11.92 -5.73
C VAL A 90 1.79 -11.14 -5.41
N TYR A 91 1.41 -11.02 -4.13
CA TYR A 91 0.22 -10.25 -3.74
C TYR A 91 0.33 -8.77 -4.15
N TYR A 92 1.51 -8.17 -3.99
CA TYR A 92 1.76 -6.79 -4.44
C TYR A 92 1.77 -6.69 -5.98
N GLY A 93 2.31 -7.70 -6.67
CA GLY A 93 2.26 -7.79 -8.13
C GLY A 93 0.84 -7.88 -8.66
N VAL A 94 0.02 -8.78 -8.10
CA VAL A 94 -1.39 -8.93 -8.46
C VAL A 94 -2.15 -7.64 -8.19
N PHE A 95 -1.90 -6.99 -7.04
CA PHE A 95 -2.53 -5.71 -6.74
C PHE A 95 -2.17 -4.62 -7.77
N ALA A 96 -0.89 -4.47 -8.12
CA ALA A 96 -0.46 -3.51 -9.14
C ALA A 96 -1.04 -3.81 -10.53
N LEU A 97 -1.18 -5.10 -10.89
CA LEU A 97 -1.87 -5.53 -12.10
C LEU A 97 -3.33 -5.08 -12.08
N ILE A 98 -4.05 -5.31 -10.98
CA ILE A 98 -5.46 -4.90 -10.81
C ILE A 98 -5.59 -3.37 -10.90
N LEU A 99 -4.70 -2.61 -10.26
CA LEU A 99 -4.66 -1.15 -10.37
C LEU A 99 -4.59 -0.68 -11.82
N ARG A 100 -3.83 -1.38 -12.67
CA ARG A 100 -3.78 -1.10 -14.11
C ARG A 100 -4.99 -1.54 -14.87
N MET A 101 -5.56 -2.71 -14.58
CA MET A 101 -6.82 -3.14 -15.20
C MET A 101 -7.95 -2.15 -14.88
N LEU A 102 -7.98 -1.63 -13.66
CA LEU A 102 -8.91 -0.58 -13.24
C LEU A 102 -8.55 0.79 -13.79
N LYS A 103 -7.42 0.95 -14.47
CA LYS A 103 -6.90 2.23 -14.98
C LYS A 103 -6.83 3.30 -13.89
N VAL A 104 -6.11 3.04 -12.80
CA VAL A 104 -6.03 3.92 -11.62
C VAL A 104 -5.69 5.40 -11.93
N ASN A 105 -5.09 5.69 -13.09
CA ASN A 105 -4.74 7.02 -13.56
C ASN A 105 -5.82 7.71 -14.44
N GLU A 106 -6.98 7.08 -14.65
CA GLU A 106 -8.07 7.62 -15.48
C GLU A 106 -9.39 7.65 -14.68
N ASN A 107 -10.21 8.68 -14.87
CA ASN A 107 -11.57 8.78 -14.29
C ASN A 107 -11.62 8.45 -12.79
N VAL A 108 -10.64 8.95 -12.02
CA VAL A 108 -10.58 8.69 -10.58
C VAL A 108 -11.75 9.37 -9.89
N SER A 109 -12.45 8.60 -9.07
CA SER A 109 -13.61 9.03 -8.29
C SER A 109 -13.55 8.42 -6.90
N LEU A 110 -14.36 8.94 -5.97
CA LEU A 110 -14.49 8.37 -4.62
C LEU A 110 -14.84 6.88 -4.65
N LYS A 111 -15.78 6.48 -5.53
CA LYS A 111 -16.17 5.07 -5.70
C LYS A 111 -14.96 4.21 -6.09
N LYS A 112 -14.14 4.69 -7.01
CA LYS A 112 -12.95 3.98 -7.47
C LYS A 112 -11.88 3.84 -6.39
N ILE A 113 -11.62 4.91 -5.63
CA ILE A 113 -10.71 4.89 -4.48
C ILE A 113 -11.20 3.86 -3.46
N PHE A 114 -12.49 3.90 -3.10
CA PHE A 114 -13.10 2.93 -2.20
C PHE A 114 -12.92 1.49 -2.70
N THR A 115 -13.24 1.22 -3.98
CA THR A 115 -13.07 -0.10 -4.58
C THR A 115 -11.61 -0.58 -4.52
N ILE A 116 -10.64 0.27 -4.83
CA ILE A 116 -9.22 -0.09 -4.77
C ILE A 116 -8.80 -0.43 -3.33
N CYS A 117 -9.24 0.36 -2.35
CA CYS A 117 -8.93 0.12 -0.95
C CYS A 117 -9.56 -1.19 -0.45
N THR A 118 -10.80 -1.49 -0.86
CA THR A 118 -11.46 -2.77 -0.56
C THR A 118 -10.69 -3.94 -1.16
N ILE A 119 -10.25 -3.84 -2.42
CA ILE A 119 -9.47 -4.89 -3.09
C ILE A 119 -8.16 -5.16 -2.33
N TRP A 120 -7.47 -4.12 -1.87
CA TRP A 120 -6.25 -4.29 -1.07
C TRP A 120 -6.52 -5.07 0.20
N VAL A 121 -7.55 -4.68 0.95
CA VAL A 121 -7.91 -5.33 2.22
C VAL A 121 -8.33 -6.79 2.00
N ILE A 122 -9.09 -7.08 0.94
CA ILE A 122 -9.40 -8.47 0.55
C ILE A 122 -8.09 -9.22 0.24
N GLY A 123 -7.14 -8.58 -0.45
CA GLY A 123 -5.82 -9.15 -0.72
C GLY A 123 -5.03 -9.46 0.55
N GLU A 124 -5.01 -8.55 1.53
CA GLU A 124 -4.38 -8.78 2.84
C GLU A 124 -5.06 -9.92 3.59
N TRP A 125 -6.39 -9.98 3.56
CA TRP A 125 -7.15 -11.07 4.16
C TRP A 125 -6.81 -12.41 3.50
N LEU A 126 -6.84 -12.49 2.17
CA LEU A 126 -6.48 -13.70 1.42
C LEU A 126 -5.04 -14.16 1.74
N ARG A 127 -4.09 -13.22 1.77
CA ARG A 127 -2.69 -13.47 2.13
C ARG A 127 -2.54 -14.05 3.54
N GLY A 128 -3.40 -13.63 4.45
CA GLY A 128 -3.45 -14.12 5.82
C GLY A 128 -4.09 -15.51 5.99
N HIS A 129 -4.71 -16.10 4.95
CA HIS A 129 -5.45 -17.37 5.07
C HIS A 129 -5.02 -18.44 4.06
N ILE A 130 -4.57 -18.04 2.86
CA ILE A 130 -4.17 -18.97 1.81
C ILE A 130 -2.83 -19.64 2.18
N LEU A 131 -2.72 -20.96 1.92
CA LEU A 131 -1.50 -21.77 2.10
C LEU A 131 -0.87 -21.65 3.51
N GLY A 132 -1.71 -21.68 4.54
CA GLY A 132 -1.28 -21.57 5.94
C GLY A 132 -1.21 -20.13 6.45
N GLY A 133 -1.29 -19.14 5.55
CA GLY A 133 -1.53 -17.74 5.88
C GLY A 133 -0.36 -17.02 6.57
N TYR A 134 0.04 -15.86 6.05
CA TYR A 134 1.02 -15.01 6.75
C TYR A 134 0.65 -13.54 6.62
N SER A 135 -0.02 -13.00 7.65
CA SER A 135 -0.58 -11.65 7.69
C SER A 135 0.42 -10.57 8.16
N THR A 136 1.59 -10.97 8.65
CA THR A 136 2.66 -10.06 9.07
C THR A 136 3.01 -9.08 7.95
N GLY A 137 3.44 -7.87 8.31
CA GLY A 137 3.73 -6.81 7.32
C GLY A 137 2.50 -6.21 6.63
N SER A 138 1.30 -6.33 7.21
CA SER A 138 0.14 -5.53 6.77
C SER A 138 0.36 -4.03 7.03
N LEU A 139 -0.31 -3.17 6.27
CA LEU A 139 -0.11 -1.71 6.39
C LEU A 139 -0.39 -1.19 7.80
N ALA A 140 -1.43 -1.73 8.44
CA ALA A 140 -1.81 -1.36 9.80
C ALA A 140 -0.74 -1.66 10.85
N HIS A 141 0.06 -2.72 10.66
CA HIS A 141 1.13 -3.06 11.60
C HIS A 141 2.22 -1.97 11.67
N ALA A 142 2.39 -1.13 10.64
CA ALA A 142 3.30 0.02 10.71
C ALA A 142 2.84 1.08 11.74
N LEU A 143 1.57 1.05 12.16
CA LEU A 143 0.96 2.02 13.07
C LEU A 143 0.76 1.48 14.50
N PHE A 144 1.32 0.32 14.83
CA PHE A 144 1.06 -0.35 16.12
C PHE A 144 1.45 0.49 17.36
N GLU A 145 2.50 1.33 17.27
CA GLU A 145 2.91 2.25 18.34
C GLU A 145 2.20 3.61 18.29
N LYS A 146 1.14 3.75 17.47
CA LYS A 146 0.36 4.99 17.30
C LYS A 146 -1.10 4.74 17.68
N PRO A 147 -1.43 4.67 18.99
CA PRO A 147 -2.78 4.36 19.46
C PRO A 147 -3.88 5.18 18.78
N LEU A 148 -3.70 6.50 18.69
CA LEU A 148 -4.68 7.40 18.06
C LEU A 148 -4.95 7.07 16.58
N LEU A 149 -3.97 6.53 15.85
CA LEU A 149 -4.11 6.18 14.43
C LEU A 149 -4.66 4.75 14.25
N ILE A 150 -4.30 3.83 15.14
CA ILE A 150 -4.72 2.44 15.06
C ILE A 150 -6.10 2.18 15.69
N GLN A 151 -6.58 3.04 16.60
CA GLN A 151 -7.82 2.86 17.39
C GLN A 151 -9.05 2.46 16.58
N ILE A 152 -9.15 2.92 15.34
CA ILE A 152 -10.24 2.54 14.42
C ILE A 152 -10.26 1.02 14.13
N SER A 153 -9.23 0.27 14.53
CA SER A 153 -9.23 -1.19 14.53
C SER A 153 -10.33 -1.80 15.38
N ASP A 154 -10.86 -1.09 16.39
CA ASP A 154 -11.98 -1.59 17.19
C ASP A 154 -13.28 -1.71 16.39
N LEU A 155 -13.39 -0.95 15.28
CA LEU A 155 -14.58 -0.94 14.43
C LEU A 155 -14.53 -2.00 13.33
N GLY A 156 -13.35 -2.34 12.81
CA GLY A 156 -13.21 -3.20 11.63
C GLY A 156 -11.92 -3.99 11.55
N GLY A 157 -11.24 -4.17 12.68
CA GLY A 157 -9.92 -4.78 12.78
C GLY A 157 -8.82 -3.94 12.11
N PHE A 158 -7.61 -4.49 12.10
CA PHE A 158 -6.47 -3.85 11.43
C PHE A 158 -6.69 -3.65 9.91
N TYR A 159 -7.60 -4.41 9.30
CA TYR A 159 -8.02 -4.24 7.92
C TYR A 159 -8.61 -2.85 7.63
N LEU A 160 -9.41 -2.29 8.55
CA LEU A 160 -9.96 -0.95 8.41
C LEU A 160 -8.84 0.11 8.46
N VAL A 161 -7.84 -0.10 9.29
CA VAL A 161 -6.65 0.77 9.34
C VAL A 161 -5.89 0.71 8.01
N SER A 162 -5.62 -0.50 7.48
CA SER A 162 -4.98 -0.67 6.17
C SER A 162 -5.77 0.00 5.04
N PHE A 163 -7.10 -0.09 5.09
CA PHE A 163 -7.99 0.59 4.14
C PHE A 163 -7.72 2.08 4.09
N PHE A 164 -7.70 2.75 5.24
CA PHE A 164 -7.49 4.20 5.31
C PHE A 164 -6.04 4.62 5.01
N VAL A 165 -5.06 3.79 5.34
CA VAL A 165 -3.66 4.03 4.95
C VAL A 165 -3.53 4.07 3.41
N LEU A 166 -4.11 3.10 2.71
CA LEU A 166 -4.09 3.09 1.25
C LEU A 166 -4.96 4.21 0.67
N TRP A 167 -6.08 4.55 1.31
CA TRP A 167 -6.91 5.69 0.92
C TRP A 167 -6.10 6.99 0.88
N ILE A 168 -5.28 7.24 1.91
CA ILE A 168 -4.40 8.42 1.97
C ILE A 168 -3.40 8.42 0.81
N ASN A 169 -2.75 7.28 0.53
CA ASN A 169 -1.84 7.15 -0.60
C ASN A 169 -2.52 7.50 -1.93
N LEU A 170 -3.76 7.04 -2.14
CA LEU A 170 -4.53 7.32 -3.36
C LEU A 170 -4.96 8.78 -3.45
N ILE A 171 -5.32 9.44 -2.33
CA ILE A 171 -5.58 10.89 -2.32
C ILE A 171 -4.32 11.63 -2.75
N ILE A 172 -3.17 11.32 -2.15
CA ILE A 172 -1.90 12.00 -2.45
C ILE A 172 -1.58 11.85 -3.94
N TYR A 173 -1.65 10.62 -4.46
CA TYR A 173 -1.46 10.37 -5.89
C TYR A 173 -2.46 11.15 -6.76
N SER A 174 -3.73 11.24 -6.35
CA SER A 174 -4.77 12.00 -7.07
C SER A 174 -4.51 13.51 -7.08
N ILE A 175 -3.92 14.06 -6.01
CA ILE A 175 -3.54 15.47 -5.93
C ILE A 175 -2.38 15.76 -6.88
N LEU A 176 -1.35 14.91 -6.85
CA LEU A 176 -0.12 15.05 -7.62
C LEU A 176 -0.29 14.80 -9.13
N THR A 177 -1.38 14.17 -9.56
CA THR A 177 -1.62 13.82 -10.96
C THR A 177 -2.81 14.56 -11.55
N ASN A 178 -2.85 14.70 -12.87
CA ASN A 178 -4.02 15.22 -13.59
C ASN A 178 -5.05 14.12 -13.93
N ALA A 179 -4.96 12.96 -13.26
CA ALA A 179 -5.84 11.81 -13.44
C ALA A 179 -7.31 12.06 -13.04
N VAL A 180 -7.57 13.20 -12.38
CA VAL A 180 -8.83 13.51 -11.70
C VAL A 180 -9.27 14.92 -12.11
N SER A 181 -10.54 15.09 -12.47
CA SER A 181 -11.10 16.42 -12.70
C SER A 181 -11.04 17.27 -11.44
N ILE A 182 -10.91 18.60 -11.58
CA ILE A 182 -10.82 19.53 -10.45
C ILE A 182 -12.01 19.38 -9.49
N GLU A 183 -13.22 19.21 -10.04
CA GLU A 183 -14.43 18.97 -9.26
C GLU A 183 -14.35 17.68 -8.43
N ASN A 184 -13.93 16.57 -9.05
CA ASN A 184 -13.76 15.30 -8.35
C ASN A 184 -12.64 15.38 -7.31
N LYS A 185 -11.53 16.08 -7.58
CA LYS A 185 -10.46 16.31 -6.60
C LYS A 185 -11.02 17.00 -5.36
N LYS A 186 -11.75 18.12 -5.53
CA LYS A 186 -12.38 18.84 -4.42
C LYS A 186 -13.30 17.92 -3.62
N ARG A 187 -14.17 17.15 -4.30
CA ARG A 187 -15.09 16.22 -3.65
C ARG A 187 -14.35 15.13 -2.86
N ILE A 188 -13.31 14.55 -3.42
CA ILE A 188 -12.47 13.53 -2.76
C ILE A 188 -11.83 14.12 -1.51
N ILE A 189 -11.21 15.30 -1.62
CA ILE A 189 -10.50 15.96 -0.52
C ILE A 189 -11.47 16.33 0.60
N VAL A 190 -12.61 16.98 0.30
CA VAL A 190 -13.62 17.37 1.31
C VAL A 190 -14.17 16.14 2.03
N PHE A 191 -14.58 15.10 1.28
CA PHE A 191 -15.07 13.86 1.87
C PHE A 191 -14.02 13.21 2.78
N SER A 192 -12.76 13.22 2.34
CA SER A 192 -11.64 12.68 3.12
C SER A 192 -11.38 13.49 4.39
N MET A 193 -11.45 14.82 4.35
CA MET A 193 -11.33 15.65 5.56
C MET A 193 -12.44 15.35 6.57
N ILE A 194 -13.68 15.21 6.11
CA ILE A 194 -14.83 14.90 6.97
C ILE A 194 -14.62 13.54 7.64
N ILE A 195 -14.30 12.50 6.87
CA ILE A 195 -14.13 11.16 7.43
C ILE A 195 -12.94 11.08 8.39
N PHE A 196 -11.79 11.68 8.05
CA PHE A 196 -10.63 11.70 8.96
C PHE A 196 -10.90 12.52 10.22
N SER A 197 -11.69 13.60 10.15
CA SER A 197 -12.09 14.36 11.34
C SER A 197 -12.96 13.51 12.26
N ILE A 198 -13.95 12.80 11.71
CA ILE A 198 -14.81 11.89 12.48
C ILE A 198 -13.98 10.78 13.14
N LEU A 199 -13.09 10.14 12.38
CA LEU A 199 -12.22 9.09 12.90
C LEU A 199 -11.27 9.61 13.99
N SER A 200 -10.72 10.82 13.83
CA SER A 200 -9.84 11.43 14.83
C SER A 200 -10.59 11.74 16.13
N ILE A 201 -11.81 12.25 16.03
CA ILE A 201 -12.67 12.49 17.21
C ILE A 201 -12.98 11.16 17.90
N TYR A 202 -13.38 10.13 17.15
CA TYR A 202 -13.61 8.79 17.68
C TYR A 202 -12.37 8.26 18.42
N SER A 203 -11.20 8.32 17.79
CA SER A 203 -9.95 7.87 18.39
C SER A 203 -9.63 8.61 19.71
N VAL A 204 -9.87 9.92 19.78
CA VAL A 204 -9.64 10.70 21.00
C VAL A 204 -10.62 10.35 22.12
N ILE A 205 -11.88 10.07 21.78
CA ILE A 205 -12.90 9.67 22.77
C ILE A 205 -12.58 8.28 23.34
N GLN A 206 -12.23 7.33 22.48
CA GLN A 206 -12.00 5.93 22.87
C GLN A 206 -10.66 5.72 23.58
N PHE A 207 -9.66 6.56 23.30
CA PHE A 207 -8.35 6.48 23.94
C PHE A 207 -8.32 7.04 25.38
N ARG A 208 -9.38 7.74 25.81
CA ARG A 208 -9.53 8.22 27.19
C ARG A 208 -10.14 7.14 28.08
#